data_AF-A0A521RFJ6-F1
#
_entry.id   AF-A0A521RFJ6-F1
#
_cell.length_a   1.000
_cell.length_b   1.000
_cell.length_c   1.000
_cell.angle_alpha   90.00
_cell.angle_beta   90.00
_cell.angle_gamma   90.00
#
_symmetry.space_group_name_H-M   'P 1'
#
loop_
_entity.id
_entity.type
_entity.pdbx_description
1 polymer ?
#
loop_
_entity_poly.entity_id
_entity_poly.type
_entity_poly.pdbx_seq_one_letter_code
_entity_poly.pdbx_strand_id
1 'polypeptide(L)'
;MAELEKRLQEQHGVRVKTTTEMGLDAKHFDKQHKQFIVEEIAKSGEIIAEKLRASSNSNAPAIIIIPGDMNSADFSLRFLFSKHFFKPRLTVMSLARIDPVSFGEPPNSGLMLDRATKLVNKALGYHLYGYEASSDLGSVMYGPIMGLDDLDSVNQWYK
;
A
#
# COMPACT_ATOMS: atom_id res chain seq x y z
N MET A 1 -3.16 2.80 -12.33
CA MET A 1 -4.31 2.88 -11.39
C MET A 1 -5.55 2.15 -11.91
N ALA A 2 -6.07 2.46 -13.10
CA ALA A 2 -7.29 1.80 -13.62
C ALA A 2 -7.17 0.26 -13.73
N GLU A 3 -6.00 -0.26 -14.12
CA GLU A 3 -5.79 -1.71 -14.22
C GLU A 3 -5.74 -2.40 -12.86
N LEU A 4 -5.12 -1.76 -11.87
CA LEU A 4 -5.12 -2.23 -10.48
C LEU A 4 -6.55 -2.26 -9.91
N GLU A 5 -7.31 -1.18 -10.13
CA GLU A 5 -8.73 -1.13 -9.75
C GLU A 5 -9.51 -2.30 -10.35
N LYS A 6 -9.43 -2.49 -11.67
CA LYS A 6 -10.11 -3.59 -12.37
C LYS A 6 -9.73 -4.95 -11.78
N ARG A 7 -8.43 -5.22 -11.64
CA ARG A 7 -7.93 -6.50 -11.11
C ARG A 7 -8.45 -6.78 -9.70
N LEU A 8 -8.45 -5.78 -8.82
CA LEU A 8 -8.93 -5.93 -7.45
C LEU A 8 -10.45 -6.18 -7.39
N GLN A 9 -11.22 -5.52 -8.25
CA GLN A 9 -12.67 -5.77 -8.32
C GLN A 9 -12.97 -7.19 -8.77
N GLU A 10 -12.24 -7.68 -9.78
CA GLU A 10 -12.39 -9.05 -10.30
C GLU A 10 -11.98 -10.09 -9.25
N GLN A 11 -10.85 -9.90 -8.57
CA GLN A 11 -10.33 -10.86 -7.58
C GLN A 11 -11.21 -10.96 -6.33
N HIS A 12 -11.69 -9.84 -5.82
CA HIS A 12 -12.41 -9.82 -4.54
C HIS A 12 -13.94 -9.76 -4.68
N GLY A 13 -14.47 -9.54 -5.89
CA GLY A 13 -15.91 -9.32 -6.11
C GLY A 13 -16.43 -8.07 -5.38
N VAL A 14 -15.56 -7.09 -5.12
CA VAL A 14 -15.89 -5.83 -4.42
C VAL A 14 -15.90 -4.67 -5.39
N ARG A 15 -16.58 -3.58 -5.01
CA ARG A 15 -16.45 -2.30 -5.71
C ARG A 15 -15.23 -1.56 -5.17
N VAL A 16 -14.30 -1.22 -6.05
CA VAL A 16 -13.17 -0.35 -5.74
C VAL A 16 -13.52 1.05 -6.26
N LYS A 17 -13.15 2.08 -5.49
CA LYS A 17 -13.31 3.47 -5.91
C LYS A 17 -11.97 4.17 -5.78
N THR A 18 -11.48 4.69 -6.90
CA THR A 18 -10.34 5.61 -6.90
C THR A 18 -10.84 7.04 -6.68
N THR A 19 -10.14 7.81 -5.85
CA THR A 19 -10.45 9.21 -5.54
C THR A 19 -9.38 10.14 -6.10
N THR A 20 -9.65 11.45 -6.10
CA THR A 20 -8.66 12.48 -6.43
C THR A 20 -7.45 12.43 -5.49
N GLU A 21 -6.33 12.93 -5.98
CA GLU A 21 -5.08 13.03 -5.22
C GLU A 21 -5.27 13.88 -3.96
N MET A 22 -4.67 13.43 -2.85
CA MET A 22 -4.70 14.12 -1.56
C MET A 22 -3.80 15.38 -1.55
N GLY A 23 -2.81 15.41 -2.43
CA GLY A 23 -1.67 16.33 -2.32
C GLY A 23 -0.68 15.88 -1.23
N LEU A 24 0.61 16.10 -1.49
CA LEU A 24 1.67 15.91 -0.52
C LEU A 24 2.38 17.26 -0.31
N ASP A 25 2.52 17.65 0.95
CA ASP A 25 3.17 18.89 1.38
C ASP A 25 4.45 18.60 2.20
N ALA A 26 5.10 19.66 2.68
CA ALA A 26 6.37 19.58 3.39
C ALA A 26 6.32 18.79 4.72
N LYS A 27 5.17 18.71 5.42
CA LYS A 27 5.11 17.93 6.68
C LYS A 27 5.13 16.42 6.42
N HIS A 28 4.79 15.99 5.21
CA HIS A 28 4.82 14.57 4.85
C HIS A 28 6.22 14.05 4.56
N PHE A 29 7.23 14.92 4.43
CA PHE A 29 8.54 14.54 3.91
C PHE A 29 9.67 14.95 4.86
N ASP A 30 10.48 13.97 5.25
CA ASP A 30 11.70 14.24 5.99
C ASP A 30 12.85 14.56 5.04
N LYS A 31 13.41 15.77 5.18
CA LYS A 31 14.47 16.26 4.29
C LYS A 31 15.83 15.59 4.53
N GLN A 32 16.08 15.12 5.75
CA GLN A 32 17.37 14.50 6.12
C GLN A 32 17.47 13.11 5.50
N HIS A 33 16.44 12.29 5.67
CA HIS A 33 16.36 10.92 5.19
C HIS A 33 15.84 10.82 3.76
N LYS A 34 15.27 11.92 3.23
CA LYS A 34 14.68 12.00 1.88
C LYS A 34 13.57 10.97 1.66
N GLN A 35 12.77 10.75 2.69
CA GLN A 35 11.68 9.78 2.70
C GLN A 35 10.40 10.43 3.21
N PHE A 36 9.27 9.95 2.73
CA PHE A 36 7.97 10.31 3.26
C PHE A 36 7.74 9.67 4.64
N ILE A 37 7.16 10.46 5.55
CA ILE A 37 6.77 10.01 6.90
C ILE A 37 5.35 9.46 6.82
N VAL A 38 5.23 8.14 6.98
CA VAL A 38 3.99 7.41 6.76
C VAL A 38 2.88 7.82 7.73
N GLU A 39 3.21 8.19 8.97
CA GLU A 39 2.24 8.68 9.96
C GLU A 39 1.63 10.02 9.57
N GLU A 40 2.42 10.94 9.02
CA GLU A 40 1.91 12.24 8.57
C GLU A 40 1.00 12.09 7.35
N ILE A 41 1.31 11.15 6.46
CA ILE A 41 0.44 10.80 5.32
C ILE A 41 -0.86 10.18 5.82
N ALA A 42 -0.78 9.26 6.78
CA ALA A 42 -1.96 8.62 7.36
C ALA A 42 -2.89 9.65 8.02
N LYS A 43 -2.36 10.63 8.76
CA LYS A 43 -3.15 11.71 9.38
C LYS A 43 -3.92 12.53 8.32
N SER A 44 -3.25 12.96 7.26
CA SER A 44 -3.89 13.70 6.17
C SER A 44 -4.94 12.85 5.44
N GLY A 45 -4.63 11.58 5.20
CA GLY A 45 -5.50 10.70 4.44
C GLY A 45 -6.68 10.15 5.23
N GLU A 46 -6.59 10.08 6.56
CA GLU A 46 -7.71 9.77 7.45
C GLU A 46 -8.87 10.75 7.23
N ILE A 47 -8.58 12.04 7.16
CA ILE A 47 -9.59 13.10 6.93
C ILE A 47 -10.33 12.87 5.61
N ILE A 48 -9.62 12.47 4.55
CA ILE A 48 -10.23 12.18 3.25
C ILE A 48 -11.02 10.88 3.30
N ALA A 49 -10.46 9.83 3.88
CA ALA A 49 -11.10 8.54 4.01
C ALA A 49 -12.40 8.63 4.81
N GLU A 50 -12.45 9.41 5.88
CA GLU A 50 -13.65 9.67 6.67
C GLU A 50 -14.75 10.35 5.85
N LYS A 51 -14.41 11.40 5.09
CA LYS A 51 -15.37 12.08 4.20
C LYS A 51 -15.93 11.14 3.13
N LEU A 52 -15.09 10.30 2.54
CA LEU A 52 -15.50 9.30 1.55
C LEU A 52 -16.40 8.22 2.17
N ARG A 53 -16.07 7.74 3.37
CA ARG A 53 -16.90 6.78 4.11
C ARG A 53 -18.26 7.36 4.48
N ALA A 54 -18.30 8.58 4.99
CA ALA A 54 -19.53 9.28 5.34
C ALA A 54 -20.42 9.49 4.12
N SER A 55 -19.87 10.01 3.02
CA SER A 55 -20.64 10.27 1.79
C SER A 55 -21.15 9.01 1.09
N SER A 56 -20.48 7.87 1.27
CA SER A 56 -20.88 6.59 0.69
C SER A 56 -21.62 5.66 1.64
N ASN A 57 -21.86 6.09 2.89
CA ASN A 57 -22.40 5.28 3.97
C ASN A 57 -21.70 3.90 4.06
N SER A 58 -20.37 3.90 4.00
CA SER A 58 -19.53 2.71 3.93
C SER A 58 -18.45 2.74 5.00
N ASN A 59 -18.10 1.58 5.54
CA ASN A 59 -16.92 1.40 6.40
C ASN A 59 -15.76 0.75 5.63
N ALA A 60 -15.60 1.07 4.34
CA ALA A 60 -14.52 0.52 3.52
C ALA A 60 -13.13 0.96 4.03
N PRO A 61 -12.12 0.08 3.97
CA PRO A 61 -10.74 0.47 4.24
C PRO A 61 -10.22 1.39 3.13
N ALA A 62 -9.34 2.31 3.50
CA ALA A 62 -8.67 3.19 2.55
C ALA A 62 -7.23 2.72 2.30
N ILE A 63 -6.79 2.78 1.05
CA ILE A 63 -5.39 2.51 0.67
C ILE A 63 -4.86 3.77 -0.03
N ILE A 64 -3.90 4.42 0.60
CA ILE A 64 -3.17 5.56 0.05
C ILE A 64 -1.94 5.02 -0.66
N ILE A 65 -1.77 5.40 -1.91
CA ILE A 65 -0.62 5.02 -2.72
C ILE A 65 0.20 6.28 -2.98
N ILE A 66 1.49 6.24 -2.67
CA ILE A 66 2.41 7.37 -2.91
C ILE A 66 3.54 6.96 -3.87
N PRO A 67 4.04 7.90 -4.68
CA PRO A 67 5.11 7.59 -5.64
C PRO A 67 6.50 7.50 -5.01
N GLY A 68 6.73 8.11 -3.84
CA GLY A 68 8.05 8.21 -3.22
C GLY A 68 8.31 7.18 -2.11
N ASP A 69 9.58 7.03 -1.77
CA ASP A 69 10.04 6.13 -0.71
C ASP A 69 9.55 6.62 0.65
N MET A 70 9.24 5.70 1.56
CA MET A 70 8.64 6.06 2.85
C MET A 70 9.19 5.25 4.00
N ASN A 71 8.98 5.80 5.20
CA ASN A 71 9.36 5.17 6.45
C ASN A 71 8.43 5.60 7.59
N SER A 72 8.57 4.92 8.73
CA SER A 72 8.01 5.42 10.00
C SER A 72 8.81 6.64 10.48
N ALA A 73 8.17 7.50 11.27
CA ALA A 73 8.81 8.69 11.84
C ALA A 73 10.08 8.42 12.68
N ASP A 74 10.24 7.19 13.19
CA ASP A 74 11.44 6.77 13.95
C ASP A 74 12.63 6.35 13.07
N PHE A 75 12.40 6.14 11.76
CA PHE A 75 13.41 5.66 10.80
C PHE A 75 14.19 4.42 11.26
N SER A 76 13.56 3.54 12.06
CA SER A 76 14.16 2.32 12.60
C SER A 76 14.47 1.27 11.53
N LEU A 77 13.75 1.31 10.40
CA LEU A 77 13.97 0.48 9.22
C LEU A 77 14.60 1.32 8.09
N ARG A 78 15.08 0.65 7.05
CA ARG A 78 15.62 1.34 5.87
C ARG A 78 14.53 2.00 5.03
N PHE A 79 13.36 1.36 4.95
CA PHE A 79 12.18 1.82 4.21
C PHE A 79 10.98 0.94 4.58
N LEU A 80 9.80 1.30 4.08
CA LEU A 80 8.57 0.50 4.15
C LEU A 80 7.91 0.40 2.78
N PHE A 81 7.47 -0.81 2.39
CA PHE A 81 6.56 -0.97 1.26
C PHE A 81 5.13 -0.54 1.59
N SER A 82 4.66 -0.90 2.79
CA SER A 82 3.34 -0.53 3.30
C SER A 82 3.34 -0.41 4.82
N LYS A 83 2.45 0.43 5.36
CA LYS A 83 2.09 0.44 6.77
C LYS A 83 0.58 0.38 6.93
N HIS A 84 0.11 -0.46 7.85
CA HIS A 84 -1.31 -0.73 8.09
C HIS A 84 -1.75 -0.13 9.43
N PHE A 85 -2.82 0.65 9.41
CA PHE A 85 -3.42 1.31 10.56
C PHE A 85 -4.84 0.76 10.78
N PHE A 86 -5.04 -0.07 11.80
CA PHE A 86 -6.33 -0.72 12.06
C PHE A 86 -7.42 0.26 12.53
N LYS A 87 -7.02 1.38 13.13
CA LYS A 87 -7.86 2.55 13.40
C LYS A 87 -7.05 3.73 12.88
N PRO A 88 -7.41 4.33 11.73
CA PRO A 88 -8.74 4.41 11.07
C PRO A 88 -9.02 3.46 9.87
N ARG A 89 -8.59 2.18 9.91
CA ARG A 89 -8.70 1.20 8.79
C ARG A 89 -8.12 1.75 7.48
N LEU A 90 -6.84 2.06 7.54
CA LEU A 90 -6.11 2.72 6.48
C LEU A 90 -4.78 2.01 6.23
N THR A 91 -4.33 1.97 4.99
CA THR A 91 -2.98 1.57 4.63
C THR A 91 -2.33 2.66 3.79
N VAL A 92 -1.06 2.93 4.05
CA VAL A 92 -0.22 3.72 3.14
C VAL A 92 0.76 2.77 2.47
N MET A 93 0.92 2.89 1.16
CA MET A 93 1.77 2.05 0.32
C MET A 93 2.66 2.93 -0.57
N SER A 94 3.93 2.56 -0.69
CA SER A 94 4.89 3.24 -1.57
C SER A 94 5.10 2.46 -2.87
N LEU A 95 5.14 3.20 -3.98
CA LEU A 95 5.51 2.65 -5.30
C LEU A 95 7.03 2.70 -5.55
N ALA A 96 7.78 3.50 -4.80
CA ALA A 96 9.16 3.85 -5.13
C ALA A 96 10.10 2.66 -5.23
N ARG A 97 9.86 1.61 -4.45
CA ARG A 97 10.72 0.42 -4.43
C ARG A 97 10.12 -0.80 -5.12
N ILE A 98 8.99 -0.66 -5.79
CA ILE A 98 8.39 -1.74 -6.58
C ILE A 98 8.45 -1.49 -8.10
N ASP A 99 8.65 -0.23 -8.50
CA ASP A 99 8.86 0.15 -9.89
C ASP A 99 10.29 -0.22 -10.33
N PRO A 100 10.48 -1.05 -11.37
CA PRO A 100 11.80 -1.39 -11.92
C PRO A 100 12.62 -0.16 -12.32
N VAL A 101 11.96 0.92 -12.78
CA VAL A 101 12.64 2.15 -13.21
C VAL A 101 13.43 2.79 -12.07
N SER A 102 12.97 2.63 -10.82
CA SER A 102 13.68 3.13 -9.64
C SER A 102 15.06 2.50 -9.42
N PHE A 103 15.33 1.36 -10.07
CA PHE A 103 16.59 0.63 -10.00
C PHE A 103 17.40 0.71 -11.30
N GLY A 104 16.98 1.58 -12.24
CA GLY A 104 17.63 1.72 -13.54
C GLY A 104 17.28 0.60 -14.53
N GLU A 105 16.29 -0.23 -14.23
CA GLU A 105 15.78 -1.24 -15.15
C GLU A 105 14.78 -0.63 -16.16
N PRO A 106 14.57 -1.29 -17.32
CA PRO A 106 13.52 -0.87 -18.25
C PRO A 106 12.13 -0.88 -17.59
N PRO A 107 11.23 0.05 -17.97
CA PRO A 107 9.86 0.03 -17.48
C PRO A 107 9.17 -1.32 -17.74
N ASN A 108 8.61 -1.90 -16.68
CA ASN A 108 7.80 -3.12 -16.78
C ASN A 108 6.52 -2.93 -15.96
N SER A 109 5.47 -2.43 -16.62
CA SER A 109 4.18 -2.13 -16.01
C SER A 109 3.49 -3.38 -15.45
N GLY A 110 3.68 -4.55 -16.08
CA GLY A 110 3.13 -5.82 -15.60
C GLY A 110 3.73 -6.22 -14.24
N LEU A 111 5.05 -6.17 -14.13
CA LEU A 111 5.75 -6.46 -12.87
C LEU A 111 5.39 -5.46 -11.76
N MET A 112 5.35 -4.17 -12.08
CA MET A 112 4.93 -3.13 -11.14
C MET A 112 3.48 -3.37 -10.66
N LEU A 113 2.57 -3.71 -11.58
CA LEU A 113 1.19 -4.02 -11.27
C LEU A 113 1.05 -5.27 -10.38
N ASP A 114 1.82 -6.32 -10.66
CA ASP A 114 1.83 -7.55 -9.84
C ASP A 114 2.30 -7.27 -8.42
N ARG A 115 3.40 -6.54 -8.25
CA ARG A 115 3.93 -6.12 -6.94
C ARG A 115 2.92 -5.24 -6.19
N ALA A 116 2.31 -4.26 -6.86
CA ALA A 116 1.29 -3.42 -6.25
C ALA A 116 0.05 -4.24 -5.84
N THR A 117 -0.37 -5.19 -6.67
CA THR A 117 -1.50 -6.08 -6.37
C THR A 117 -1.23 -6.90 -5.12
N LYS A 118 -0.04 -7.49 -4.97
CA LYS A 118 0.35 -8.26 -3.77
C LYS A 118 0.28 -7.41 -2.50
N LEU A 119 0.84 -6.21 -2.52
CA LEU A 119 0.83 -5.30 -1.37
C LEU A 119 -0.60 -4.84 -1.02
N VAL A 120 -1.45 -4.58 -2.02
CA VAL A 120 -2.85 -4.25 -1.79
C VAL A 120 -3.63 -5.45 -1.25
N ASN A 121 -3.47 -6.64 -1.81
CA ASN A 121 -4.13 -7.86 -1.33
C ASN A 121 -3.75 -8.18 0.11
N LYS A 122 -2.49 -7.97 0.49
CA LYS A 122 -2.04 -8.05 1.88
C LYS A 122 -2.76 -7.03 2.78
N ALA A 123 -2.88 -5.77 2.35
CA ALA A 123 -3.63 -4.75 3.08
C ALA A 123 -5.12 -5.13 3.23
N LEU A 124 -5.75 -5.65 2.18
CA LEU A 124 -7.13 -6.14 2.23
C LEU A 124 -7.26 -7.38 3.13
N GLY A 125 -6.25 -8.25 3.17
CA GLY A 125 -6.16 -9.37 4.11
C GLY A 125 -6.30 -8.92 5.55
N TYR A 126 -5.51 -7.92 5.95
CA TYR A 126 -5.61 -7.31 7.27
C TYR A 126 -6.96 -6.63 7.51
N HIS A 127 -7.41 -5.79 6.57
CA HIS A 127 -8.54 -4.89 6.83
C HIS A 127 -9.91 -5.51 6.59
N LEU A 128 -10.09 -6.33 5.56
CA LEU A 128 -11.38 -6.91 5.17
C LEU A 128 -11.60 -8.30 5.76
N TYR A 129 -10.55 -9.12 5.77
CA TYR A 129 -10.67 -10.53 6.14
C TYR A 129 -10.18 -10.85 7.56
N GLY A 130 -9.52 -9.88 8.21
CA GLY A 130 -8.98 -10.06 9.57
C GLY A 130 -7.85 -11.08 9.63
N TYR A 131 -7.15 -11.30 8.51
CA TYR A 131 -6.00 -12.19 8.46
C TYR A 131 -4.80 -11.57 9.18
N GLU A 132 -3.95 -12.44 9.73
CA GLU A 132 -2.69 -12.07 10.34
C GLU A 132 -1.52 -12.30 9.37
N ALA A 133 -0.32 -11.86 9.75
CA ALA A 133 0.88 -12.19 8.99
C ALA A 133 1.10 -13.70 8.98
N SER A 134 1.48 -14.24 7.83
CA SER A 134 1.86 -15.64 7.67
C SER A 134 3.38 -15.79 7.61
N SER A 135 3.91 -16.93 8.04
CA SER A 135 5.30 -17.34 7.78
C SER A 135 5.45 -18.15 6.49
N ASP A 136 4.34 -18.49 5.83
CA ASP A 136 4.34 -19.20 4.55
C ASP A 136 4.60 -18.24 3.39
N LEU A 137 5.73 -18.41 2.70
CA LEU A 137 6.11 -17.61 1.53
C LEU A 137 5.12 -17.79 0.37
N GLY A 138 4.36 -18.89 0.35
CA GLY A 138 3.28 -19.11 -0.61
C GLY A 138 2.01 -18.28 -0.35
N SER A 139 1.93 -17.53 0.74
CA SER A 139 0.78 -16.68 1.05
C SER A 139 1.08 -15.21 0.77
N VAL A 140 0.11 -14.47 0.21
CA VAL A 140 0.19 -13.00 0.11
C VAL A 140 0.26 -12.33 1.50
N MET A 141 -0.11 -13.05 2.56
CA MET A 141 0.03 -12.59 3.94
C MET A 141 1.44 -12.79 4.51
N TYR A 142 2.38 -13.40 3.76
CA TYR A 142 3.76 -13.62 4.20
C TYR A 142 4.38 -12.34 4.75
N GLY A 143 4.98 -12.40 5.93
CA GLY A 143 5.71 -11.29 6.52
C GLY A 143 6.78 -11.76 7.50
N PRO A 144 7.90 -11.03 7.62
CA PRO A 144 8.17 -9.73 6.98
C PRO A 144 8.54 -9.83 5.50
N ILE A 145 8.22 -8.80 4.71
CA ILE A 145 8.73 -8.61 3.34
C ILE A 145 9.89 -7.63 3.46
N MET A 146 11.12 -8.13 3.35
CA MET A 146 12.35 -7.35 3.58
C MET A 146 12.89 -6.71 2.30
N GLY A 147 12.48 -7.19 1.12
CA GLY A 147 12.94 -6.70 -0.17
C GLY A 147 12.09 -7.17 -1.35
N LEU A 148 12.58 -6.88 -2.55
CA LEU A 148 11.92 -7.28 -3.79
C LEU A 148 11.92 -8.80 -4.00
N ASP A 149 12.99 -9.50 -3.59
CA ASP A 149 13.06 -10.96 -3.71
C ASP A 149 11.93 -11.65 -2.93
N ASP A 150 11.65 -11.19 -1.71
CA ASP A 150 10.50 -11.67 -0.92
C ASP A 150 9.20 -11.32 -1.62
N LEU A 151 9.03 -10.06 -2.05
CA LEU A 151 7.80 -9.59 -2.70
C LEU A 151 7.53 -10.34 -4.02
N ASP A 152 8.56 -10.70 -4.76
CA ASP A 152 8.43 -11.44 -6.01
C ASP A 152 8.13 -12.92 -5.75
N SER A 153 8.64 -13.48 -4.65
CA SER A 153 8.40 -14.86 -4.23
C SER A 153 7.00 -15.10 -3.65
N VAL A 154 6.37 -14.09 -3.03
CA VAL A 154 5.01 -14.29 -2.49
C VAL A 154 3.98 -14.47 -3.59
N ASN A 155 2.99 -15.34 -3.35
CA ASN A 155 1.85 -15.45 -4.26
C ASN A 155 0.96 -14.20 -4.19
N GLN A 156 0.07 -14.07 -5.18
CA GLN A 156 -0.90 -12.98 -5.24
C GLN A 156 -2.14 -13.22 -4.37
N TRP A 157 -2.30 -14.41 -3.79
CA TRP A 157 -3.51 -14.81 -3.06
C TRP A 157 -3.23 -15.38 -1.66
N TYR A 158 -4.30 -15.54 -0.88
CA TYR A 158 -4.22 -15.89 0.53
C TYR A 158 -3.81 -17.35 0.82
N LYS A 159 -3.93 -18.25 -0.17
CA LYS A 159 -3.57 -19.67 -0.14
C LYS A 159 -2.84 -20.05 -1.40
#